data_AF-A0AAE1BNA0-F1
#
_entry.id   AF-A0AAE1BNA0-F1
#
_cell.length_a   1.000
_cell.length_b   1.000
_cell.length_c   1.000
_cell.angle_alpha   90.00
_cell.angle_beta   90.00
_cell.angle_gamma   90.00
#
_symmetry.space_group_name_H-M   'P 1'
#
loop_
_entity.id
_entity.type
_entity.pdbx_description
1 polymer ?
#
loop_
_entity_poly.entity_id
_entity_poly.type
_entity_poly.pdbx_seq_one_letter_code
_entity_poly.pdbx_strand_id
1 'polypeptide(L)'
;MWINAVKRAAAGSTSKVWKPSQHDRLCSAHFISGKKSDDSLAPDFVPSVFSFTSSPRKRKAEVALQRFQRRQNFSKLKEDSKPSHEEAKGLTGKEVHEAGNCSDMENELPSESDSDTLSITSDMLDYEQGANVALDKDCKYLREQNHHLNDNLSKLSLTENAFQNDEKDTREIASQRIHVERVIGLLRNKYTMLQDTHPLTMLQSDDSGLTCLDKCVRVACALVNMCPSVVPFD
;
A
#
# COMPACT_ATOMS: atom_id res chain seq x y z
N MET A 1 22.78 24.12 7.21
CA MET A 1 21.63 23.97 6.28
C MET A 1 20.53 23.05 6.83
N TRP A 2 20.82 21.87 7.40
CA TRP A 2 19.77 20.94 7.89
C TRP A 2 18.91 21.44 9.06
N ILE A 3 19.45 22.29 9.93
CA ILE A 3 18.73 22.84 11.09
C ILE A 3 17.46 23.58 10.66
N ASN A 4 17.53 24.31 9.55
CA ASN A 4 16.39 25.04 8.99
C ASN A 4 15.30 24.11 8.42
N ALA A 5 15.67 22.90 8.01
CA ALA A 5 14.74 21.94 7.45
C ALA A 5 13.80 21.35 8.52
N VAL A 6 14.25 21.24 9.76
CA VAL A 6 13.47 20.75 10.91
C VAL A 6 12.33 21.71 11.28
N LYS A 7 12.47 23.01 10.97
CA LYS A 7 11.47 24.06 11.22
C LYS A 7 10.86 24.05 12.62
N ARG A 8 11.68 23.79 13.64
CA ARG A 8 11.25 23.76 15.05
C ARG A 8 11.51 25.12 15.72
N ALA A 9 10.60 25.55 16.58
CA ALA A 9 10.75 26.73 17.43
C ALA A 9 11.45 26.38 18.76
N ALA A 10 12.19 27.33 19.32
CA ALA A 10 12.82 27.18 20.63
C ALA A 10 11.76 27.14 21.75
N ALA A 11 12.05 26.41 22.83
CA ALA A 11 11.14 26.33 23.98
C ALA A 11 10.85 27.74 24.53
N GLY A 12 9.55 28.09 24.63
CA GLY A 12 9.10 29.38 25.15
C GLY A 12 9.10 30.55 24.14
N SER A 13 9.31 30.32 22.83
CA SER A 13 9.24 31.37 21.82
C SER A 13 8.68 30.86 20.50
N THR A 14 7.74 31.60 19.90
CA THR A 14 7.22 31.32 18.55
C THR A 14 8.11 31.88 17.43
N SER A 15 9.00 32.82 17.76
CA SER A 15 9.82 33.54 16.77
C SER A 15 11.27 33.06 16.70
N LYS A 16 11.78 32.40 17.75
CA LYS A 16 13.18 31.97 17.81
C LYS A 16 13.36 30.57 17.23
N VAL A 17 14.20 30.43 16.22
CA VAL A 17 14.57 29.15 15.61
C VAL A 17 15.30 28.27 16.63
N TRP A 18 14.86 27.01 16.76
CA TRP A 18 15.50 26.02 17.61
C TRP A 18 16.93 25.72 17.14
N LYS A 19 17.86 25.60 18.11
CA LYS A 19 19.25 25.21 17.85
C LYS A 19 19.53 23.85 18.50
N PRO A 20 20.08 22.88 17.75
CA PRO A 20 20.42 21.57 18.29
C PRO A 20 21.59 21.66 19.28
N SER A 21 21.51 20.82 20.31
CA SER A 21 22.58 20.44 21.23
C SER A 21 23.37 19.24 20.70
N GLN A 22 24.50 18.93 21.35
CA GLN A 22 25.35 17.77 21.03
C GLN A 22 24.64 16.42 21.18
N HIS A 23 23.51 16.37 21.90
CA HIS A 23 22.73 15.16 22.14
C HIS A 23 21.49 15.04 21.24
N ASP A 24 21.18 16.07 20.45
CA ASP A 24 20.04 16.00 19.54
C ASP A 24 20.35 15.06 18.38
N ARG A 25 19.38 14.21 18.07
CA ARG A 25 19.49 13.21 17.01
C ARG A 25 18.27 13.32 16.10
N LEU A 26 18.49 13.10 14.81
CA LEU A 26 17.43 12.86 13.84
C LEU A 26 17.46 11.38 13.48
N CYS A 27 16.30 10.73 13.51
CA CYS A 27 16.19 9.35 13.05
C CYS A 27 16.20 9.28 11.51
N SER A 28 16.41 8.06 10.99
CA SER A 28 16.43 7.75 9.56
C SER A 28 15.16 8.16 8.82
N ALA A 29 14.00 8.15 9.48
CA ALA A 29 12.70 8.47 8.87
C ALA A 29 12.60 9.88 8.26
N HIS A 30 13.53 10.78 8.59
CA HIS A 30 13.58 12.14 8.03
C HIS A 30 14.36 12.26 6.71
N PHE A 31 14.98 11.16 6.27
CA PHE A 31 15.71 11.03 5.00
C PHE A 31 14.89 10.17 4.03
N ILE A 32 14.98 10.48 2.74
CA ILE A 32 14.21 9.84 1.67
C ILE A 32 14.63 8.38 1.52
N SER A 33 15.95 8.08 1.53
CA SER A 33 16.43 6.69 1.52
C SER A 33 16.49 6.05 2.91
N GLY A 34 16.20 6.81 3.97
CA GLY A 34 16.46 6.39 5.35
C GLY A 34 17.91 6.50 5.80
N LYS A 35 18.82 7.04 4.98
CA LYS A 35 20.25 7.20 5.32
C LYS A 35 20.71 8.63 5.03
N LYS A 36 21.50 9.22 5.93
CA LYS A 36 22.18 10.50 5.68
C LYS A 36 23.25 10.32 4.61
N SER A 37 23.30 11.22 3.64
CA SER A 37 24.41 11.34 2.70
C SER A 37 25.33 12.50 3.08
N ASP A 38 26.63 12.36 2.82
CA ASP A 38 27.60 13.45 2.91
C ASP A 38 27.84 14.15 1.56
N ASP A 39 27.36 13.55 0.47
CA ASP A 39 27.41 14.16 -0.87
C ASP A 39 26.37 15.27 -0.98
N SER A 40 26.83 16.50 -1.21
CA SER A 40 26.00 17.69 -1.40
C SER A 40 24.99 17.60 -2.55
N LEU A 41 25.24 16.75 -3.54
CA LEU A 41 24.33 16.52 -4.68
C LEU A 41 23.30 15.43 -4.38
N ALA A 42 23.48 14.67 -3.31
CA ALA A 42 22.53 13.64 -2.92
C ALA A 42 21.29 14.27 -2.27
N PRO A 43 20.08 13.80 -2.60
CA PRO A 43 18.85 14.34 -2.04
C PRO A 43 18.70 14.06 -0.52
N ASP A 44 19.46 13.10 0.02
CA ASP A 44 19.55 12.80 1.45
C ASP A 44 20.60 13.61 2.23
N PHE A 45 21.29 14.55 1.58
CA PHE A 45 22.21 15.46 2.27
C PHE A 45 21.50 16.32 3.33
N VAL A 46 20.23 16.66 3.07
CA VAL A 46 19.39 17.45 3.98
C VAL A 46 18.12 16.65 4.31
N PRO A 47 17.81 16.43 5.61
CA PRO A 47 16.57 15.79 6.01
C PRO A 47 15.39 16.65 5.54
N SER A 48 14.41 16.03 4.88
CA SER A 48 13.30 16.74 4.24
C SER A 48 11.93 16.08 4.46
N VAL A 49 11.92 14.86 5.00
CA VAL A 49 10.70 14.10 5.26
C VAL A 49 10.20 14.41 6.67
N PHE A 50 9.33 15.41 6.80
CA PHE A 50 8.69 15.78 8.06
C PHE A 50 7.17 15.65 7.95
N SER A 51 6.48 15.67 9.09
CA SER A 51 5.01 15.65 9.18
C SER A 51 4.37 16.79 8.39
N PHE A 52 4.98 17.98 8.40
CA PHE A 52 4.53 19.16 7.66
C PHE A 52 4.96 19.17 6.18
N THR A 53 5.77 18.21 5.72
CA THR A 53 6.16 18.16 4.30
C THR A 53 4.97 17.63 3.48
N SER A 54 4.53 18.40 2.49
CA SER A 54 3.39 18.02 1.65
C SER A 54 3.66 16.77 0.80
N SER A 55 2.62 15.99 0.51
CA SER A 55 2.71 14.77 -0.31
C SER A 55 3.37 14.99 -1.68
N PRO A 56 3.04 16.05 -2.46
CA PRO A 56 3.72 16.32 -3.72
C PRO A 56 5.23 16.56 -3.56
N ARG A 57 5.66 17.20 -2.47
CA ARG A 57 7.08 17.42 -2.17
C ARG A 57 7.81 16.12 -1.84
N LYS A 58 7.18 15.22 -1.07
CA LYS A 58 7.73 13.89 -0.76
C LYS A 58 7.96 13.08 -2.04
N ARG A 59 6.96 13.00 -2.92
CA ARG A 59 7.07 12.31 -4.21
C ARG A 59 8.17 12.88 -5.10
N LYS A 60 8.30 14.22 -5.16
CA LYS A 60 9.39 14.87 -5.92
C LYS A 60 10.77 14.50 -5.37
N ALA A 61 10.89 14.38 -4.06
CA ALA A 61 12.13 13.99 -3.40
C ALA A 61 12.51 12.53 -3.69
N GLU A 62 11.54 11.62 -3.71
CA GLU A 62 11.74 10.21 -4.11
C GLU A 62 12.22 10.10 -5.56
N VAL A 63 11.60 10.84 -6.48
CA VAL A 63 12.04 10.89 -7.90
C VAL A 63 13.47 11.43 -8.01
N ALA A 64 13.84 12.43 -7.23
CA ALA A 64 15.21 12.95 -7.19
C ALA A 64 16.21 11.89 -6.71
N LEU A 65 15.86 11.10 -5.70
CA LEU A 65 16.68 9.99 -5.22
C LEU A 65 16.91 8.93 -6.30
N GLN A 66 15.86 8.53 -7.01
CA GLN A 66 15.97 7.60 -8.12
C GLN A 66 16.90 8.13 -9.23
N ARG A 67 16.77 9.42 -9.58
CA ARG A 67 17.65 10.06 -10.58
C ARG A 67 19.11 10.09 -10.12
N PHE A 68 19.36 10.40 -8.85
CA PHE A 68 20.70 10.39 -8.27
C PHE A 68 21.33 8.99 -8.30
N GLN A 69 20.58 7.96 -7.89
CA GLN A 69 21.04 6.57 -7.92
C GLN A 69 21.36 6.10 -9.34
N ARG A 70 20.54 6.46 -10.34
CA ARG A 70 20.85 6.17 -11.75
C ARG A 70 22.19 6.77 -12.16
N ARG A 71 22.43 8.05 -11.86
CA ARG A 71 23.70 8.74 -12.16
C ARG A 71 24.90 8.01 -11.53
N GLN A 72 24.79 7.66 -10.24
CA GLN A 72 25.82 6.92 -9.52
C GLN A 72 26.12 5.55 -10.16
N ASN A 73 25.09 4.81 -10.57
CA ASN A 73 25.27 3.51 -11.22
C ASN A 73 25.96 3.63 -12.59
N PHE A 74 25.61 4.64 -13.39
CA PHE A 74 26.31 4.91 -14.65
C PHE A 74 27.79 5.27 -14.42
N SER A 75 28.09 6.08 -13.40
CA SER A 75 29.47 6.41 -13.04
C SER A 75 30.27 5.16 -12.64
N LYS A 76 29.68 4.27 -11.83
CA LYS A 76 30.34 3.01 -11.40
C LYS A 76 30.63 2.07 -12.57
N LEU A 77 29.66 1.85 -13.46
CA LEU A 77 29.84 1.01 -14.65
C LEU A 77 30.97 1.55 -15.57
N LYS A 78 31.15 2.88 -15.62
CA LYS A 78 32.23 3.52 -16.38
C LYS A 78 33.61 3.43 -15.70
N GLU A 79 33.66 3.27 -14.38
CA GLU A 79 34.91 3.03 -13.65
C GLU A 79 35.34 1.56 -13.74
N ASP A 80 34.39 0.62 -13.63
CA ASP A 80 34.66 -0.83 -13.70
C ASP A 80 35.11 -1.30 -15.09
N SER A 81 34.88 -0.48 -16.13
CA SER A 81 35.26 -0.75 -17.52
C SER A 81 36.61 -0.12 -17.93
N LYS A 82 37.36 0.50 -17.01
CA LYS A 82 38.73 0.95 -17.28
C LYS A 82 39.73 -0.21 -17.08
N PRO A 83 40.46 -0.65 -18.12
CA PRO A 83 41.50 -1.65 -17.96
C PRO A 83 42.65 -1.08 -17.13
N SER A 84 43.10 -1.84 -16.12
CA SER A 84 44.32 -1.55 -15.37
C SER A 84 45.51 -1.70 -16.30
N HIS A 85 46.16 -0.59 -16.65
CA HIS A 85 47.55 -0.64 -17.05
C HIS A 85 48.31 0.59 -16.54
N GLU A 86 49.35 0.30 -15.77
CA GLU A 86 50.44 1.21 -15.45
C GLU A 86 51.11 1.73 -16.73
N GLU A 87 51.54 2.99 -16.63
CA GLU A 87 52.55 3.71 -17.43
C GLU A 87 52.44 3.73 -18.97
N ALA A 88 51.98 4.87 -19.50
CA ALA A 88 52.74 5.63 -20.50
C ALA A 88 52.25 7.09 -20.59
N LYS A 89 53.21 8.00 -20.45
CA LYS A 89 53.09 9.45 -20.70
C LYS A 89 52.73 9.73 -22.15
N GLY A 90 51.93 10.76 -22.41
CA GLY A 90 52.00 11.49 -23.68
C GLY A 90 50.74 12.18 -24.17
N LEU A 91 50.79 13.52 -24.13
CA LEU A 91 50.16 14.50 -25.04
C LEU A 91 48.63 14.71 -25.02
N THR A 92 48.28 15.81 -24.34
CA THR A 92 47.52 16.99 -24.83
C THR A 92 46.24 16.81 -25.65
N GLY A 93 45.13 17.35 -25.15
CA GLY A 93 43.95 17.66 -25.97
C GLY A 93 42.86 18.39 -25.18
N LYS A 94 42.73 19.68 -25.49
CA LYS A 94 41.83 20.72 -24.97
C LYS A 94 40.40 20.30 -24.58
N GLU A 95 39.95 21.01 -23.55
CA GLU A 95 38.58 21.19 -23.04
C GLU A 95 37.53 21.42 -24.14
N VAL A 96 36.33 20.88 -23.94
CA VAL A 96 35.09 21.49 -24.43
C VAL A 96 34.07 21.54 -23.31
N HIS A 97 33.57 22.75 -23.11
CA HIS A 97 32.60 23.20 -22.14
C HIS A 97 31.29 22.41 -22.13
N GLU A 98 30.79 22.24 -20.91
CA GLU A 98 29.47 21.77 -20.53
C GLU A 98 28.43 22.91 -20.69
N ALA A 99 27.41 22.71 -21.51
CA ALA A 99 26.18 23.49 -21.46
C ALA A 99 25.04 22.65 -22.05
N GLY A 100 23.93 22.52 -21.31
CA GLY A 100 22.78 21.79 -21.84
C GLY A 100 21.61 21.59 -20.88
N ASN A 101 21.17 22.67 -20.23
CA ASN A 101 19.80 22.80 -19.73
C ASN A 101 18.81 22.43 -20.85
N CYS A 102 17.79 21.62 -20.59
CA CYS A 102 16.69 21.45 -21.53
C CYS A 102 15.36 21.73 -20.82
N SER A 103 14.80 22.88 -21.16
CA SER A 103 13.40 23.25 -20.94
C SER A 103 12.78 23.43 -22.32
N ASP A 104 11.66 22.73 -22.51
CA ASP A 104 10.49 23.01 -23.36
C ASP A 104 10.60 24.15 -24.39
N MET A 105 10.34 23.82 -25.68
CA MET A 105 9.40 24.59 -26.50
C MET A 105 9.05 23.83 -27.78
N GLU A 106 7.76 23.89 -28.11
CA GLU A 106 7.11 23.49 -29.34
C GLU A 106 7.67 24.22 -30.57
N ASN A 107 7.66 23.56 -31.73
CA ASN A 107 6.86 23.95 -32.92
C ASN A 107 7.58 23.74 -34.28
N GLU A 108 6.76 23.28 -35.23
CA GLU A 108 6.81 23.45 -36.70
C GLU A 108 7.77 22.65 -37.61
N LEU A 109 7.11 21.83 -38.45
CA LEU A 109 7.55 21.28 -39.73
C LEU A 109 7.68 22.41 -40.77
N PRO A 110 8.65 22.32 -41.70
CA PRO A 110 8.22 22.13 -43.09
C PRO A 110 9.03 21.08 -43.87
N SER A 111 8.29 20.43 -44.77
CA SER A 111 8.69 19.54 -45.86
C SER A 111 9.79 20.09 -46.77
N GLU A 112 10.65 19.22 -47.31
CA GLU A 112 10.85 19.02 -48.76
C GLU A 112 11.42 17.61 -49.02
N SER A 113 10.97 17.00 -50.11
CA SER A 113 11.36 15.70 -50.63
C SER A 113 12.70 15.76 -51.36
N ASP A 114 13.53 14.72 -51.25
CA ASP A 114 13.71 13.80 -52.38
C ASP A 114 14.63 12.63 -52.02
N SER A 115 14.15 11.44 -52.40
CA SER A 115 14.88 10.29 -52.92
C SER A 115 16.32 10.10 -52.42
N ASP A 116 16.49 9.21 -51.45
CA ASP A 116 17.39 8.06 -51.59
C ASP A 116 17.15 7.11 -50.42
N THR A 117 16.22 6.18 -50.65
CA THR A 117 15.97 5.06 -49.74
C THR A 117 17.18 4.13 -49.78
N LEU A 118 18.22 4.46 -49.01
CA LEU A 118 19.33 3.57 -48.74
C LEU A 118 18.76 2.35 -48.02
N SER A 119 18.91 1.19 -48.65
CA SER A 119 18.51 -0.12 -48.16
C SER A 119 19.14 -0.37 -46.79
N ILE A 120 18.38 -0.11 -45.72
CA ILE A 120 18.73 -0.53 -44.37
C ILE A 120 18.79 -2.06 -44.43
N THR A 121 19.99 -2.60 -44.24
CA THR A 121 20.26 -4.04 -44.23
C THR A 121 19.22 -4.74 -43.36
N SER A 122 18.49 -5.70 -43.94
CA SER A 122 17.50 -6.56 -43.28
C SER A 122 17.96 -7.03 -41.89
N ASP A 123 19.25 -7.31 -41.74
CA ASP A 123 19.88 -7.83 -40.53
C ASP A 123 19.87 -6.86 -39.32
N MET A 124 19.74 -5.55 -39.55
CA MET A 124 19.72 -4.53 -38.47
C MET A 124 18.31 -4.27 -37.94
N LEU A 125 17.29 -4.48 -38.78
CA LEU A 125 15.88 -4.38 -38.40
C LEU A 125 15.44 -5.59 -37.56
N ASP A 126 16.01 -6.76 -37.79
CA ASP A 126 15.67 -7.98 -37.05
C ASP A 126 16.13 -7.93 -35.57
N TYR A 127 17.26 -7.28 -35.30
CA TYR A 127 17.78 -7.10 -33.94
C TYR A 127 17.00 -6.03 -33.16
N GLU A 128 16.67 -4.91 -33.78
CA GLU A 128 15.81 -3.88 -33.19
C GLU A 128 14.38 -4.40 -32.95
N GLN A 129 13.82 -5.17 -33.90
CA GLN A 129 12.51 -5.78 -33.74
C GLN A 129 12.50 -6.80 -32.59
N GLY A 130 13.57 -7.62 -32.46
CA GLY A 130 13.72 -8.59 -31.38
C GLY A 130 13.82 -7.95 -29.98
N ALA A 131 14.60 -6.87 -29.85
CA ALA A 131 14.72 -6.12 -28.60
C ALA A 131 13.40 -5.44 -28.20
N ASN A 132 12.69 -4.84 -29.16
CA ASN A 132 11.37 -4.25 -28.93
C ASN A 132 10.31 -5.30 -28.55
N VAL A 133 10.37 -6.50 -29.14
CA VAL A 133 9.47 -7.62 -28.79
C VAL A 133 9.77 -8.18 -27.40
N ALA A 134 11.04 -8.30 -27.02
CA ALA A 134 11.40 -8.71 -25.66
C ALA A 134 10.92 -7.67 -24.62
N LEU A 135 11.13 -6.38 -24.91
CA LEU A 135 10.66 -5.29 -24.08
C LEU A 135 9.12 -5.24 -23.97
N ASP A 136 8.38 -5.52 -25.05
CA ASP A 136 6.92 -5.60 -25.05
C ASP A 136 6.41 -6.76 -24.17
N LYS A 137 7.08 -7.91 -24.23
CA LYS A 137 6.78 -9.05 -23.34
C LYS A 137 7.00 -8.70 -21.88
N ASP A 138 8.13 -8.07 -21.56
CA ASP A 138 8.43 -7.64 -20.19
C ASP A 138 7.42 -6.58 -19.71
N CYS A 139 7.03 -5.65 -20.57
CA CYS A 139 6.01 -4.65 -20.24
C CYS A 139 4.63 -5.28 -19.99
N LYS A 140 4.24 -6.29 -20.77
CA LYS A 140 2.99 -7.04 -20.54
C LYS A 140 3.03 -7.79 -19.21
N TYR A 141 4.12 -8.52 -18.95
CA TYR A 141 4.32 -9.24 -17.70
C TYR A 141 4.26 -8.29 -16.49
N LEU A 142 4.98 -7.16 -16.54
CA LEU A 142 4.98 -6.18 -15.46
C LEU A 142 3.59 -5.55 -15.24
N ARG A 143 2.80 -5.36 -16.29
CA ARG A 143 1.40 -4.89 -16.17
C ARG A 143 0.53 -5.93 -15.49
N GLU A 144 0.62 -7.19 -15.87
CA GLU A 144 -0.12 -8.28 -15.23
C GLU A 144 0.25 -8.41 -13.76
N GLN A 145 1.55 -8.35 -13.42
CA GLN A 145 1.97 -8.39 -12.02
C GLN A 145 1.49 -7.18 -11.23
N ASN A 146 1.50 -5.98 -11.81
CA ASN A 146 0.93 -4.79 -11.15
C ASN A 146 -0.58 -4.93 -10.96
N HIS A 147 -1.30 -5.49 -11.93
CA HIS A 147 -2.73 -5.76 -11.79
C HIS A 147 -2.99 -6.75 -10.65
N HIS A 148 -2.27 -7.87 -10.65
CA HIS A 148 -2.39 -8.90 -9.63
C HIS A 148 -2.04 -8.37 -8.22
N LEU A 149 -0.99 -7.56 -8.11
CA LEU A 149 -0.62 -6.91 -6.86
C LEU A 149 -1.69 -5.91 -6.40
N ASN A 150 -2.26 -5.12 -7.31
CA ASN A 150 -3.37 -4.21 -6.99
C ASN A 150 -4.63 -4.97 -6.55
N ASP A 151 -4.95 -6.10 -7.17
CA ASP A 151 -6.09 -6.93 -6.77
C ASP A 151 -5.88 -7.49 -5.36
N ASN A 152 -4.67 -7.99 -5.06
CA ASN A 152 -4.33 -8.48 -3.74
C ASN A 152 -4.34 -7.37 -2.69
N LEU A 153 -3.82 -6.19 -3.05
CA LEU A 153 -3.85 -5.02 -2.18
C LEU A 153 -5.28 -4.57 -1.93
N SER A 154 -6.17 -4.61 -2.94
CA SER A 154 -7.59 -4.32 -2.79
C SER A 154 -8.28 -5.29 -1.83
N LYS A 155 -8.04 -6.61 -1.98
CA LYS A 155 -8.60 -7.65 -1.10
C LYS A 155 -8.08 -7.58 0.33
N LEU A 156 -6.81 -7.26 0.51
CA LEU A 156 -6.16 -7.14 1.83
C LEU A 156 -6.30 -5.74 2.43
N SER A 157 -6.82 -4.78 1.65
CA SER A 157 -7.00 -3.42 2.11
C SER A 157 -8.11 -3.37 3.15
N LEU A 158 -7.75 -2.89 4.34
CA LEU A 158 -8.66 -2.57 5.43
C LEU A 158 -9.43 -1.28 5.09
N THR A 159 -10.22 -1.32 4.01
CA THR A 159 -11.08 -0.19 3.62
C THR A 159 -12.28 -0.09 4.54
N GLU A 160 -12.82 1.12 4.69
CA GLU A 160 -14.03 1.39 5.47
C GLU A 160 -15.21 0.48 5.05
N ASN A 161 -15.36 0.20 3.76
CA ASN A 161 -16.41 -0.70 3.25
C ASN A 161 -16.27 -2.15 3.75
N ALA A 162 -15.04 -2.63 3.96
CA ALA A 162 -14.82 -3.97 4.51
C ALA A 162 -15.37 -4.06 5.94
N PHE A 163 -15.13 -3.04 6.76
CA PHE A 163 -15.63 -2.99 8.13
C PHE A 163 -17.14 -2.74 8.23
N GLN A 164 -17.73 -2.00 7.29
CA GLN A 164 -19.18 -1.75 7.26
C GLN A 164 -19.98 -3.05 7.07
N ASN A 165 -19.47 -3.97 6.23
CA ASN A 165 -20.10 -5.27 6.06
C ASN A 165 -20.00 -6.11 7.36
N ASP A 166 -18.82 -6.16 7.98
CA ASP A 166 -18.63 -6.88 9.24
C ASP A 166 -19.47 -6.30 10.39
N GLU A 167 -19.61 -4.97 10.46
CA GLU A 167 -20.46 -4.28 11.44
C GLU A 167 -21.94 -4.64 11.25
N LYS A 168 -22.41 -4.61 9.99
CA LYS A 168 -23.79 -4.98 9.67
C LYS A 168 -24.08 -6.43 10.03
N ASP A 169 -23.22 -7.35 9.65
CA ASP A 169 -23.37 -8.78 9.95
C ASP A 169 -23.37 -9.02 11.46
N THR A 170 -22.46 -8.37 12.19
CA THR A 170 -22.41 -8.43 13.66
C THR A 170 -23.71 -7.91 14.28
N ARG A 171 -24.28 -6.82 13.75
CA ARG A 171 -25.54 -6.24 14.23
C ARG A 171 -26.72 -7.17 13.95
N GLU A 172 -26.76 -7.82 12.79
CA GLU A 172 -27.80 -8.79 12.45
C GLU A 172 -27.77 -10.00 13.39
N ILE A 173 -26.58 -10.56 13.66
CA ILE A 173 -26.40 -11.66 14.61
C ILE A 173 -26.80 -11.24 16.02
N ALA A 174 -26.42 -10.04 16.45
CA ALA A 174 -26.79 -9.51 17.77
C ALA A 174 -28.32 -9.36 17.92
N SER A 175 -28.98 -8.85 16.88
CA SER A 175 -30.45 -8.70 16.86
C SER A 175 -31.15 -10.07 16.97
N GLN A 176 -30.72 -11.05 16.19
CA GLN A 176 -31.25 -12.41 16.25
C GLN A 176 -31.02 -13.05 17.62
N ARG A 177 -29.83 -12.87 18.21
CA ARG A 177 -29.52 -13.38 19.55
C ARG A 177 -30.44 -12.80 20.62
N ILE A 178 -30.68 -11.48 20.59
CA ILE A 178 -31.60 -10.82 21.52
C ILE A 178 -33.01 -11.42 21.38
N HIS A 179 -33.46 -11.66 20.15
CA HIS A 179 -34.76 -12.29 19.91
C HIS A 179 -34.83 -13.70 20.52
N VAL A 180 -33.81 -14.54 20.27
CA VAL A 180 -33.74 -15.92 20.80
C VAL A 180 -33.73 -15.91 22.33
N GLU A 181 -32.94 -15.07 22.97
CA GLU A 181 -32.87 -14.98 24.43
C GLU A 181 -34.22 -14.55 25.04
N ARG A 182 -34.93 -13.61 24.40
CA ARG A 182 -36.28 -13.22 24.81
C ARG A 182 -37.25 -14.39 24.71
N VAL A 183 -37.25 -15.12 23.60
CA VAL A 183 -38.12 -16.30 23.40
C VAL A 183 -37.82 -17.40 24.43
N ILE A 184 -36.54 -17.67 24.71
CA ILE A 184 -36.13 -18.61 25.76
C ILE A 184 -36.63 -18.16 27.14
N GLY A 185 -36.48 -16.87 27.46
CA GLY A 185 -36.98 -16.29 28.70
C GLY A 185 -38.49 -16.45 28.85
N LEU A 186 -39.25 -16.21 27.78
CA LEU A 186 -40.70 -16.36 27.76
C LEU A 186 -41.13 -17.81 27.92
N LEU A 187 -40.47 -18.75 27.24
CA LEU A 187 -40.71 -20.18 27.39
C LEU A 187 -40.54 -20.63 28.84
N ARG A 188 -39.43 -20.24 29.48
CA ARG A 188 -39.16 -20.59 30.88
C ARG A 188 -40.15 -19.94 31.85
N ASN A 189 -40.51 -18.67 31.62
CA ASN A 189 -41.45 -17.96 32.48
C ASN A 189 -42.89 -18.49 32.37
N LYS A 190 -43.33 -18.89 31.16
CA LYS A 190 -44.70 -19.32 30.90
C LYS A 190 -44.92 -20.81 31.19
N TYR A 191 -43.88 -21.63 31.00
CA TYR A 191 -43.90 -23.06 31.25
C TYR A 191 -42.85 -23.39 32.32
N THR A 192 -43.24 -23.28 33.59
CA THR A 192 -42.37 -23.52 34.76
C THR A 192 -41.73 -24.91 34.73
N MET A 193 -42.39 -25.89 34.09
CA MET A 193 -41.81 -27.21 33.86
C MET A 193 -40.47 -27.15 33.14
N LEU A 194 -40.19 -26.14 32.31
CA LEU A 194 -38.91 -25.96 31.59
C LEU A 194 -37.84 -25.21 32.41
N GLN A 195 -38.21 -24.72 33.60
CA GLN A 195 -37.32 -24.04 34.54
C GLN A 195 -36.77 -25.00 35.60
N ASP A 196 -37.51 -26.07 35.90
CA ASP A 196 -37.20 -27.02 36.96
C ASP A 196 -36.12 -28.04 36.58
N THR A 197 -35.57 -28.71 37.59
CA THR A 197 -34.62 -29.82 37.38
C THR A 197 -35.35 -31.07 36.89
N HIS A 198 -34.89 -31.63 35.78
CA HIS A 198 -35.48 -32.83 35.20
C HIS A 198 -34.75 -34.11 35.60
N PRO A 199 -35.47 -35.23 35.82
CA PRO A 199 -34.84 -36.53 36.02
C PRO A 199 -34.11 -36.96 34.76
N LEU A 200 -32.95 -37.63 34.92
CA LEU A 200 -32.10 -38.10 33.82
C LEU A 200 -32.83 -39.03 32.85
N THR A 201 -33.90 -39.69 33.29
CA THR A 201 -34.76 -40.54 32.46
C THR A 201 -35.41 -39.76 31.32
N MET A 202 -35.67 -38.46 31.49
CA MET A 202 -36.24 -37.61 30.43
C MET A 202 -35.25 -37.21 29.34
N LEU A 203 -33.95 -37.45 29.55
CA LEU A 203 -32.87 -37.19 28.60
C LEU A 203 -32.54 -38.42 27.75
N GLN A 204 -33.29 -39.52 27.90
CA GLN A 204 -33.15 -40.69 27.05
C GLN A 204 -33.79 -40.42 25.69
N SER A 205 -32.99 -40.49 24.63
CA SER A 205 -33.47 -40.38 23.25
C SER A 205 -34.18 -41.67 22.84
N ASP A 206 -35.27 -41.52 22.10
CA ASP A 206 -35.94 -42.63 21.43
C ASP A 206 -35.31 -42.94 20.06
N ASP A 207 -35.92 -43.87 19.31
CA ASP A 207 -35.49 -44.27 17.96
C ASP A 207 -35.51 -43.10 16.94
N SER A 208 -36.15 -41.97 17.28
CA SER A 208 -36.16 -40.74 16.47
C SER A 208 -35.02 -39.76 16.82
N GLY A 209 -34.20 -40.11 17.83
CA GLY A 209 -33.11 -39.27 18.33
C GLY A 209 -33.56 -38.14 19.25
N LEU A 210 -34.86 -38.02 19.53
CA LEU A 210 -35.43 -36.96 20.38
C LEU A 210 -35.68 -37.47 21.80
N THR A 211 -35.35 -36.64 22.78
CA THR A 211 -35.66 -36.91 24.18
C THR A 211 -37.11 -36.57 24.51
N CYS A 212 -37.61 -37.10 25.62
CA CYS A 212 -38.92 -36.68 26.15
C CYS A 212 -38.96 -35.17 26.39
N LEU A 213 -37.86 -34.60 26.89
CA LEU A 213 -37.70 -33.17 27.10
C LEU A 213 -37.79 -32.37 25.79
N ASP A 214 -37.17 -32.84 24.70
CA ASP A 214 -37.23 -32.17 23.40
C ASP A 214 -38.67 -32.08 22.88
N LYS A 215 -39.47 -33.13 23.09
CA LYS A 215 -40.89 -33.15 22.72
C LYS A 215 -41.68 -32.12 23.53
N CYS A 216 -41.42 -32.02 24.84
CA CYS A 216 -42.04 -30.99 25.69
C CYS A 216 -41.67 -29.58 25.24
N VAL A 217 -40.38 -29.32 24.96
CA VAL A 217 -39.90 -28.02 24.45
C VAL A 217 -40.56 -27.70 23.12
N ARG A 218 -40.68 -28.66 22.20
CA ARG A 218 -41.31 -28.46 20.88
C ARG A 218 -42.77 -28.06 20.99
N VAL A 219 -43.53 -28.72 21.87
CA VAL A 219 -44.94 -28.37 22.14
C VAL A 219 -45.02 -26.98 22.79
N ALA A 220 -44.16 -26.68 23.76
CA ALA A 220 -44.12 -25.36 24.39
C ALA A 220 -43.85 -24.25 23.37
N CYS A 221 -42.86 -24.43 22.47
CA CYS A 221 -42.59 -23.50 21.37
C CYS A 221 -43.79 -23.32 20.44
N ALA A 222 -44.46 -24.41 20.06
CA ALA A 222 -45.65 -24.34 19.21
C ALA A 222 -46.79 -23.54 19.88
N LEU A 223 -46.98 -23.70 21.20
CA LEU A 223 -47.98 -22.95 21.95
C LEU A 223 -47.59 -21.47 22.14
N VAL A 224 -46.30 -21.15 22.29
CA VAL A 224 -45.82 -19.75 22.32
C VAL A 224 -46.05 -19.06 20.98
N ASN A 225 -45.85 -19.77 19.86
CA ASN A 225 -46.09 -19.21 18.53
C ASN A 225 -47.57 -18.85 18.27
N MET A 226 -48.50 -19.39 19.06
CA MET A 226 -49.93 -19.02 19.03
C MET A 226 -50.27 -17.82 19.93
N CYS A 227 -49.31 -17.31 20.70
CA CYS A 227 -49.48 -16.12 21.53
C CYS A 227 -49.16 -14.84 20.73
N PRO A 228 -49.63 -13.66 21.16
CA PRO A 228 -49.24 -12.39 20.56
C PRO A 228 -47.72 -12.22 20.54
N SER A 229 -47.20 -11.58 19.49
CA SER A 229 -45.76 -11.37 19.33
C SER A 229 -45.20 -10.61 20.53
N VAL A 230 -44.10 -11.12 21.09
CA VAL A 230 -43.41 -10.50 22.22
C VAL A 230 -42.35 -9.51 21.78
N VAL A 231 -42.17 -9.36 20.47
CA VAL A 231 -41.40 -8.28 19.87
C VAL A 231 -42.39 -7.37 19.12
N PRO A 232 -42.42 -6.06 19.43
CA PRO A 232 -43.18 -5.10 18.63
C PRO A 232 -42.77 -5.23 17.17
N PHE A 233 -43.76 -5.30 16.28
CA PHE A 233 -43.50 -5.10 14.86
C PHE A 233 -43.43 -3.59 14.64
N ASP A 234 -42.22 -3.07 14.48
CA ASP A 234 -42.01 -1.71 13.98
C ASP A 234 -42.32 -1.64 12.47
#